data_AF-A0A973BE07-F1
#
_entry.id   AF-A0A973BE07-F1
#
_cell.length_a   1.000
_cell.length_b   1.000
_cell.length_c   1.000
_cell.angle_alpha   90.00
_cell.angle_beta   90.00
_cell.angle_gamma   90.00
#
_symmetry.space_group_name_H-M   'P 1'
#
loop_
_entity.id
_entity.type
_entity.pdbx_description
1 polymer ?
#
loop_
_entity_poly.entity_id
_entity_poly.type
_entity_poly.pdbx_seq_one_letter_code
_entity_poly.pdbx_strand_id
1 'polypeptide(L)'
;MTSPIDQLAQYRASIDNLDAILLHTLAERFKVTQAVGKLKAENDMPPADKAREARQIERLRTLAEESNLDPVFAEKFLNFIVAEVIRHHEKLRGEK
;
A
#
# COMPACT_ATOMS: atom_id res chain seq x y z
N MET A 1 -25.44 -15.27 27.74
CA MET A 1 -25.48 -14.74 26.36
C MET A 1 -24.80 -13.39 26.38
N THR A 2 -23.77 -13.19 25.57
CA THR A 2 -23.09 -11.89 25.42
C THR A 2 -24.05 -10.90 24.75
N SER A 3 -24.16 -9.69 25.29
CA SER A 3 -25.04 -8.66 24.75
C SER A 3 -24.54 -8.22 23.35
N PRO A 4 -25.40 -7.68 22.47
CA PRO A 4 -24.98 -7.09 21.21
C PRO A 4 -23.87 -6.01 21.37
N ILE A 5 -23.86 -5.28 22.49
CA ILE A 5 -22.83 -4.27 22.80
C ILE A 5 -21.47 -4.95 23.04
N ASP A 6 -21.46 -6.08 23.75
CA ASP A 6 -20.22 -6.82 24.04
C ASP A 6 -19.64 -7.42 22.76
N GLN A 7 -20.49 -7.96 21.87
CA GLN A 7 -20.07 -8.49 20.58
C GLN A 7 -19.50 -7.38 19.68
N LEU A 8 -20.15 -6.21 19.64
CA LEU A 8 -19.64 -5.06 18.91
C LEU A 8 -18.26 -4.61 19.42
N ALA A 9 -18.05 -4.60 20.74
CA ALA A 9 -16.75 -4.28 21.33
C ALA A 9 -15.67 -5.28 20.92
N GLN A 10 -15.99 -6.57 20.88
CA GLN A 10 -15.05 -7.62 20.43
C GLN A 10 -14.68 -7.49 18.95
N TYR A 11 -15.64 -7.16 18.08
CA TYR A 11 -15.35 -6.92 16.67
C TYR A 11 -14.48 -5.69 16.46
N ARG A 12 -14.74 -4.59 17.20
CA ARG A 12 -13.91 -3.38 17.13
C ARG A 12 -12.48 -3.62 17.58
N ALA A 13 -12.28 -4.36 18.67
CA ALA A 13 -10.94 -4.74 19.10
C ALA A 13 -10.18 -5.56 18.03
N SER A 14 -10.91 -6.39 17.27
CA SER A 14 -10.33 -7.14 16.15
C SER A 14 -9.97 -6.23 14.97
N ILE A 15 -10.82 -5.24 14.66
CA ILE A 15 -10.55 -4.21 13.64
C ILE A 15 -9.32 -3.39 14.02
N ASP A 16 -9.21 -2.92 15.26
CA ASP A 16 -8.07 -2.13 15.74
C ASP A 16 -6.74 -2.90 15.57
N ASN A 17 -6.74 -4.22 15.81
CA ASN A 17 -5.58 -5.07 15.59
C ASN A 17 -5.22 -5.20 14.10
N LEU A 18 -6.21 -5.34 13.22
CA LEU A 18 -5.99 -5.41 11.77
C LEU A 18 -5.45 -4.06 11.25
N ASP A 19 -5.97 -2.95 11.75
CA ASP A 19 -5.51 -1.61 11.38
C ASP A 19 -4.03 -1.39 11.76
N ALA A 20 -3.61 -1.86 12.94
CA ALA A 20 -2.21 -1.84 13.34
C ALA A 20 -1.32 -2.66 12.38
N ILE A 21 -1.76 -3.85 11.98
CA ILE A 21 -1.04 -4.70 11.02
C ILE A 21 -0.91 -3.99 9.67
N LEU A 22 -1.99 -3.36 9.18
CA LEU A 22 -1.99 -2.61 7.94
C LEU A 22 -0.99 -1.45 7.99
N LEU A 23 -0.99 -0.66 9.06
CA LEU A 23 -0.06 0.47 9.20
C LEU A 23 1.41 0.04 9.28
N HIS A 24 1.72 -1.00 10.07
CA HIS A 24 3.09 -1.51 10.14
C HIS A 24 3.57 -2.07 8.80
N THR A 25 2.70 -2.78 8.08
CA THR A 25 3.00 -3.30 6.74
C THR A 25 3.25 -2.16 5.74
N LEU A 26 2.44 -1.11 5.79
CA LEU A 26 2.63 0.08 4.96
C LEU A 26 3.95 0.78 5.28
N ALA A 27 4.30 0.94 6.56
CA ALA A 27 5.56 1.54 6.97
C ALA A 27 6.78 0.79 6.39
N GLU A 28 6.79 -0.54 6.47
CA GLU A 28 7.85 -1.36 5.86
C GLU A 28 7.85 -1.24 4.33
N ARG A 29 6.67 -1.28 3.69
CA ARG A 29 6.56 -1.07 2.24
C ARG A 29 7.15 0.27 1.82
N PHE A 30 6.88 1.35 2.57
CA PHE A 30 7.41 2.67 2.27
C PHE A 30 8.94 2.74 2.41
N LYS A 31 9.53 2.13 3.45
CA LYS A 31 10.99 2.02 3.59
C LYS A 31 11.63 1.38 2.35
N VAL A 32 11.07 0.27 1.88
CA VAL A 32 11.56 -0.41 0.66
C VAL A 32 11.43 0.50 -0.57
N THR A 33 10.30 1.19 -0.73
CA THR A 33 10.13 2.10 -1.88
C THR A 33 11.08 3.29 -1.84
N GLN A 34 11.45 3.81 -0.66
CA GLN A 34 12.47 4.84 -0.53
C GLN A 34 13.85 4.32 -0.97
N ALA A 35 14.22 3.11 -0.55
CA ALA A 35 15.46 2.46 -0.98
C ALA A 35 15.48 2.26 -2.52
N VAL A 36 14.36 1.85 -3.12
CA VAL A 36 14.21 1.77 -4.58
C VAL A 36 14.38 3.16 -5.23
N GLY A 37 13.80 4.21 -4.64
CA GLY A 37 13.95 5.57 -5.14
C GLY A 37 15.41 6.05 -5.13
N LYS A 38 16.12 5.81 -4.02
CA LYS A 38 17.55 6.09 -3.89
C LYS A 38 18.38 5.33 -4.93
N LEU A 39 18.15 4.02 -5.06
CA LEU A 39 18.84 3.18 -6.04
C LEU A 39 18.63 3.72 -7.47
N LYS A 40 17.38 4.05 -7.82
CA LYS A 40 17.05 4.62 -9.14
C LYS A 40 17.78 5.94 -9.38
N ALA A 41 17.79 6.83 -8.38
CA ALA A 41 18.44 8.13 -8.47
C ALA A 41 19.98 8.03 -8.57
N GLU A 42 20.60 7.07 -7.90
CA GLU A 42 22.06 6.83 -7.96
C GLU A 42 22.52 6.24 -9.30
N ASN A 43 21.62 5.62 -10.05
CA ASN A 43 21.91 4.91 -11.30
C ASN A 43 21.21 5.51 -12.53
N ASP A 44 20.75 6.76 -12.44
CA ASP A 44 20.03 7.49 -13.50
C ASP A 44 18.85 6.71 -14.13
N MET A 45 18.19 5.86 -13.32
CA MET A 45 17.05 5.07 -13.78
C MET A 45 15.76 5.89 -13.75
N PRO A 46 14.81 5.64 -14.67
CA PRO A 46 13.55 6.36 -14.70
C PRO A 46 12.71 6.10 -13.43
N PRO A 47 12.06 7.14 -12.87
CA PRO A 47 11.24 7.01 -11.67
C PRO A 47 9.99 6.15 -11.92
N ALA A 48 9.38 6.26 -13.10
CA ALA A 48 8.21 5.50 -13.51
C ALA A 48 8.59 4.27 -14.36
N ASP A 49 7.84 3.18 -14.22
CA ASP A 49 7.95 1.97 -15.03
C ASP A 49 6.54 1.44 -15.30
N LYS A 50 5.98 1.85 -16.44
CA LYS A 50 4.59 1.53 -16.83
C LYS A 50 4.34 0.03 -16.92
N ALA A 51 5.34 -0.76 -17.35
CA ALA A 51 5.21 -2.20 -17.45
C ALA A 51 5.22 -2.87 -16.06
N ARG A 52 5.99 -2.32 -15.11
CA ARG A 52 5.93 -2.75 -13.71
C ARG A 52 4.60 -2.37 -13.05
N GLU A 53 4.10 -1.16 -13.30
CA GLU A 53 2.82 -0.66 -12.76
C GLU A 53 1.64 -1.50 -13.24
N ALA A 54 1.54 -1.77 -14.56
CA ALA A 54 0.48 -2.61 -15.11
C ALA A 54 0.46 -4.02 -14.48
N ARG A 55 1.63 -4.64 -14.29
CA ARG A 55 1.75 -5.96 -13.61
C ARG A 55 1.36 -5.90 -12.13
N GLN A 56 1.55 -4.77 -11.46
CA GLN A 56 1.10 -4.62 -10.06
C GLN A 56 -0.42 -4.54 -9.97
N ILE A 57 -1.05 -3.79 -10.87
CA ILE A 57 -2.50 -3.65 -10.93
C ILE A 57 -3.13 -5.03 -11.18
N GLU A 58 -2.68 -5.75 -12.21
CA GLU A 58 -3.23 -7.06 -12.55
C GLU A 58 -3.13 -8.03 -11.37
N ARG A 59 -1.93 -8.18 -10.80
CA ARG A 59 -1.72 -9.04 -9.63
C ARG A 59 -2.60 -8.66 -8.44
N LEU A 60 -2.83 -7.36 -8.22
CA LEU A 60 -3.63 -6.91 -7.09
C LEU A 60 -5.12 -7.17 -7.31
N ARG A 61 -5.61 -7.06 -8.54
CA ARG A 61 -6.99 -7.41 -8.89
C ARG A 61 -7.25 -8.89 -8.61
N THR A 62 -6.35 -9.78 -9.03
CA THR A 62 -6.45 -11.22 -8.71
C THR A 62 -6.48 -11.46 -7.21
N LEU A 63 -5.57 -10.85 -6.44
CA LEU A 63 -5.53 -11.01 -4.98
C LEU A 63 -6.79 -10.47 -4.30
N ALA A 64 -7.39 -9.40 -4.83
CA ALA A 64 -8.64 -8.86 -4.32
C ALA A 64 -9.79 -9.87 -4.52
N GLU A 65 -9.91 -10.45 -5.72
CA GLU A 65 -10.91 -11.48 -6.03
C GLU A 65 -10.75 -12.70 -5.11
N GLU A 66 -9.52 -13.21 -4.96
CA GLU A 66 -9.21 -14.34 -4.06
C GLU A 66 -9.54 -14.05 -2.58
N SER A 67 -9.48 -12.77 -2.18
CA SER A 67 -9.74 -12.32 -0.82
C SER A 67 -11.19 -11.89 -0.58
N ASN A 68 -12.08 -12.03 -1.57
CA ASN A 68 -13.44 -11.48 -1.55
C ASN A 68 -13.49 -9.96 -1.29
N LEU A 69 -12.50 -9.23 -1.82
CA LEU A 69 -12.42 -7.77 -1.80
C LEU A 69 -12.76 -7.23 -3.20
N ASP A 70 -13.48 -6.11 -3.28
CA ASP A 70 -13.76 -5.45 -4.56
C ASP A 70 -12.45 -5.08 -5.30
N PRO A 71 -12.21 -5.61 -6.51
CA PRO A 71 -11.01 -5.30 -7.28
C PRO A 71 -10.86 -3.81 -7.61
N VAL A 72 -11.98 -3.09 -7.76
CA VAL A 72 -11.98 -1.65 -8.02
C VAL A 72 -11.49 -0.89 -6.78
N PHE A 73 -11.91 -1.32 -5.59
CA PHE A 73 -11.39 -0.78 -4.34
C PHE A 73 -9.89 -1.05 -4.18
N ALA A 74 -9.44 -2.28 -4.46
CA ALA A 74 -8.03 -2.63 -4.36
C ALA A 74 -7.15 -1.79 -5.30
N GLU A 75 -7.61 -1.55 -6.53
CA GLU A 75 -6.94 -0.68 -7.49
C GLU A 75 -6.85 0.78 -7.01
N LYS A 76 -7.95 1.33 -6.47
CA LYS A 76 -7.94 2.68 -5.86
C LYS A 76 -6.93 2.78 -4.71
N PHE A 77 -6.88 1.76 -3.85
CA PHE A 77 -5.93 1.70 -2.75
C PHE A 77 -4.48 1.68 -3.26
N LEU A 78 -4.17 0.86 -4.27
CA LEU A 78 -2.84 0.85 -4.88
C LEU A 78 -2.45 2.19 -5.48
N ASN A 79 -3.37 2.81 -6.22
CA ASN A 79 -3.13 4.11 -6.85
C ASN A 79 -2.82 5.18 -5.80
N PHE A 80 -3.53 5.18 -4.68
CA PHE A 80 -3.22 6.05 -3.53
C PHE A 80 -1.80 5.83 -3.00
N ILE A 81 -1.42 4.56 -2.76
CA ILE A 81 -0.09 4.25 -2.25
C ILE A 81 1.02 4.61 -3.25
N VAL A 82 0.82 4.34 -4.55
CA VAL A 82 1.80 4.67 -5.60
C VAL A 82 1.98 6.18 -5.74
N ALA A 83 0.90 6.96 -5.69
CA ALA A 83 0.98 8.42 -5.72
C ALA A 83 1.84 8.96 -4.56
N GLU A 84 1.67 8.41 -3.35
CA GLU A 84 2.46 8.82 -2.18
C GLU A 84 3.94 8.43 -2.30
N VAL A 85 4.24 7.26 -2.90
CA VAL A 85 5.62 6.85 -3.21
C VAL A 85 6.28 7.81 -4.20
N ILE A 86 5.59 8.18 -5.28
CA ILE A 86 6.11 9.11 -6.29
C ILE A 86 6.43 10.46 -5.66
N ARG A 87 5.51 10.99 -4.84
CA ARG A 87 5.72 12.25 -4.09
C ARG A 87 6.98 12.19 -3.22
N HIS A 88 7.28 11.06 -2.59
CA HIS A 88 8.51 10.87 -1.81
C HIS A 88 9.76 10.81 -2.70
N HIS A 89 9.70 10.16 -3.86
CA HIS A 89 10.82 10.13 -4.81
C HIS A 89 11.14 11.52 -5.37
N GLU A 90 10.12 12.32 -5.67
CA GLU A 90 10.29 13.68 -6.16
C GLU A 90 10.97 14.58 -5.12
N LYS A 91 10.57 14.48 -3.84
CA LYS A 91 11.24 15.21 -2.75
C LYS A 91 12.73 14.87 -2.64
N LEU A 92 13.07 13.59 -2.67
CA LEU A 92 14.48 13.13 -2.63
C LEU A 92 15.31 13.64 -3.81
N ARG A 93 14.69 13.92 -4.97
CA ARG A 93 15.37 14.51 -6.14
C ARG A 93 15.52 16.02 -6.04
N GLY A 94 14.59 16.71 -5.38
CA GLY A 94 14.57 18.17 -5.21
C GLY A 94 15.42 18.70 -4.05
N GLU A 95 15.86 17.83 -3.12
CA GLU A 95 16.74 18.17 -2.00
C GLU A 95 18.26 18.16 -2.38
N LYS A 96 18.59 18.23 -3.67
CA LYS A 96 19.99 18.34 -4.15
C LYS A 96 20.43 19.78 -4.34
#